data_AF-A0A9C8SZ89-F1
#
_entry.id   AF-A0A9C8SZ89-F1
#
_cell.length_a   1.000
_cell.length_b   1.000
_cell.length_c   1.000
_cell.angle_alpha   90.00
_cell.angle_beta   90.00
_cell.angle_gamma   90.00
#
_symmetry.space_group_name_H-M   'P 1'
#
loop_
_entity.id
_entity.type
_entity.pdbx_description
1 polymer ?
#
loop_
_entity_poly.entity_id
_entity_poly.type
_entity_poly.pdbx_seq_one_letter_code
_entity_poly.pdbx_strand_id
1 'polypeptide(L)'
;MQRNECGAEHRRQERPADQELYLRIASGQIAFLKFIFEGYDGLAVLSTMDADTGLVRLLYPASRGPELFSLLEALAPGLGRIA
;
A
#
# COMPACT_ATOMS: atom_id res chain seq x y z
N MET A 1 31.08 11.64 -40.43
CA MET A 1 29.74 11.03 -40.59
C MET A 1 29.55 10.11 -39.39
N GLN A 2 28.83 10.59 -38.36
CA GLN A 2 27.46 10.17 -38.03
C GLN A 2 27.42 8.68 -37.61
N ARG A 3 27.19 8.44 -36.32
CA ARG A 3 25.90 7.91 -35.77
C ARG A 3 26.00 6.37 -35.68
N ASN A 4 25.92 5.68 -34.53
CA ASN A 4 24.76 5.52 -33.64
C ASN A 4 25.18 4.63 -32.43
N GLU A 5 24.82 5.00 -31.20
CA GLU A 5 23.74 4.38 -30.39
C GLU A 5 24.01 2.94 -29.94
N CYS A 6 24.49 2.78 -28.71
CA CYS A 6 24.12 1.66 -27.84
C CYS A 6 24.41 2.07 -26.39
N GLY A 7 23.37 2.37 -25.62
CA GLY A 7 23.52 2.87 -24.27
C GLY A 7 22.32 2.52 -23.41
N ALA A 8 22.55 1.52 -22.55
CA ALA A 8 21.74 1.12 -21.41
C ALA A 8 20.39 0.45 -21.71
N GLU A 9 20.48 -0.84 -21.99
CA GLU A 9 19.42 -1.79 -21.70
C GLU A 9 18.97 -1.60 -20.25
N HIS A 10 17.76 -1.05 -20.09
CA HIS A 10 17.04 -0.93 -18.85
C HIS A 10 17.01 -2.30 -18.17
N ARG A 11 17.79 -2.44 -17.10
CA ARG A 11 17.72 -3.56 -16.17
C ARG A 11 16.26 -3.69 -15.75
N ARG A 12 15.55 -4.68 -16.30
CA ARG A 12 14.21 -5.08 -15.83
C ARG A 12 14.42 -5.58 -14.41
N GLN A 13 14.29 -4.66 -13.45
CA GLN A 13 14.25 -4.97 -12.04
C GLN A 13 13.14 -6.02 -11.88
N GLU A 14 13.50 -7.22 -11.46
CA GLU A 14 12.58 -8.20 -10.88
C GLU A 14 11.97 -7.51 -9.65
N ARG A 15 10.93 -6.68 -9.87
CA ARG A 15 10.19 -6.08 -8.76
C ARG A 15 9.62 -7.26 -8.00
N PRO A 16 9.93 -7.43 -6.69
CA PRO A 16 9.17 -8.37 -5.88
C PRO A 16 7.70 -8.09 -6.14
N ALA A 17 6.90 -9.12 -6.42
CA ALA A 17 5.53 -8.93 -6.87
C ALA A 17 4.76 -8.20 -5.76
N ASP A 18 4.62 -6.88 -5.90
CA ASP A 18 3.84 -6.06 -4.99
C ASP A 18 2.42 -6.64 -4.97
N GLN A 19 1.91 -6.86 -3.77
CA GLN A 19 0.59 -7.44 -3.54
C GLN A 19 -0.39 -6.31 -3.25
N GLU A 20 -1.64 -6.54 -3.66
CA GLU A 20 -2.73 -5.60 -3.44
C GLU A 20 -3.72 -6.18 -2.43
N LEU A 21 -4.18 -5.34 -1.50
CA LEU A 21 -5.20 -5.70 -0.53
C LEU A 21 -6.25 -4.60 -0.47
N TYR A 22 -7.52 -4.98 -0.64
CA TYR A 22 -8.65 -4.06 -0.55
C TYR A 22 -9.34 -4.22 0.80
N LEU A 23 -9.54 -3.12 1.50
CA LEU A 23 -10.16 -3.09 2.82
C LEU A 23 -11.33 -2.11 2.83
N ARG A 24 -12.37 -2.45 3.59
CA ARG A 24 -13.44 -1.51 3.94
C ARG A 24 -13.33 -1.14 5.41
N ILE A 25 -13.15 0.15 5.68
CA ILE A 25 -13.01 0.72 7.02
C ILE A 25 -14.02 1.85 7.20
N ALA A 26 -14.23 2.34 8.41
CA ALA A 26 -15.02 3.56 8.59
C ALA A 26 -14.34 4.74 7.86
N SER A 27 -15.08 5.54 7.11
CA SER A 27 -14.55 6.66 6.32
C SER A 27 -13.71 7.64 7.15
N GLY A 28 -14.14 7.92 8.39
CA GLY A 28 -13.40 8.73 9.35
C GLY A 28 -12.06 8.13 9.81
N GLN A 29 -11.82 6.83 9.58
CA GLN A 29 -10.58 6.13 9.93
C GLN A 29 -9.58 6.08 8.78
N ILE A 30 -9.94 6.48 7.56
CA ILE A 30 -9.03 6.47 6.40
C ILE A 30 -7.79 7.33 6.68
N ALA A 31 -7.99 8.55 7.18
CA ALA A 31 -6.89 9.46 7.50
C ALA A 31 -5.99 8.90 8.60
N PHE A 32 -6.59 8.29 9.63
CA PHE A 32 -5.84 7.62 10.70
C PHE A 32 -4.99 6.47 10.17
N LEU A 33 -5.57 5.56 9.39
CA LEU A 33 -4.85 4.42 8.84
C LEU A 33 -3.72 4.86 7.90
N LYS A 34 -3.98 5.88 7.06
CA LYS A 34 -2.96 6.49 6.19
C LYS A 34 -1.81 7.07 7.00
N PHE A 35 -2.11 7.82 8.06
CA PHE A 35 -1.09 8.40 8.94
C PHE A 35 -0.21 7.32 9.59
N ILE A 36 -0.81 6.21 10.03
CA ILE A 36 -0.03 5.10 10.56
C ILE A 36 0.91 4.56 9.48
N PHE A 37 0.43 4.25 8.28
CA PHE A 37 1.28 3.72 7.20
C PHE A 37 2.40 4.66 6.76
N GLU A 38 2.16 5.98 6.77
CA GLU A 38 3.22 6.97 6.48
C GLU A 38 4.33 6.97 7.55
N GLY A 39 4.03 6.57 8.78
CA GLY A 39 5.02 6.38 9.84
C GLY A 39 5.85 5.10 9.71
N TYR A 40 5.39 4.12 8.94
CA TYR A 40 6.13 2.88 8.68
C TYR A 40 6.91 2.99 7.36
N ASP A 41 8.23 2.91 7.43
CA ASP A 41 9.09 3.02 6.26
C ASP A 41 8.90 1.85 5.28
N GLY A 42 8.12 2.10 4.22
CA GLY A 42 7.91 1.19 3.12
C GLY A 42 7.07 -0.06 3.44
N LEU A 43 6.23 -0.03 4.47
CA LEU A 43 5.39 -1.18 4.84
C LEU A 43 4.26 -1.41 3.82
N ALA A 44 3.47 -0.38 3.54
CA ALA A 44 2.44 -0.41 2.51
C ALA A 44 2.10 1.02 2.07
N VAL A 45 1.66 1.16 0.82
CA VAL A 45 1.10 2.41 0.29
C VAL A 45 -0.42 2.30 0.31
N LEU A 46 -1.07 3.19 1.05
CA LEU A 46 -2.53 3.30 1.08
C LEU A 46 -3.03 4.26 0.00
N SER A 47 -4.01 3.80 -0.77
CA SER A 47 -4.75 4.60 -1.75
C SER A 47 -6.25 4.51 -1.45
N THR A 48 -6.90 5.66 -1.28
CA THR A 48 -8.37 5.70 -1.10
C THR A 48 -9.05 5.50 -2.44
N MET A 49 -9.89 4.47 -2.55
CA MET A 49 -10.68 4.19 -3.76
C MET A 49 -12.04 4.88 -3.68
N ASP A 50 -12.67 4.85 -2.51
CA ASP A 50 -13.95 5.50 -2.25
C ASP A 50 -14.00 5.97 -0.79
N ALA A 51 -14.07 7.29 -0.60
CA ALA A 51 -14.03 7.90 0.72
C ALA A 51 -15.38 7.81 1.47
N ASP A 52 -16.50 7.74 0.74
CA ASP A 52 -17.84 7.71 1.34
C ASP A 52 -18.15 6.34 1.93
N THR A 53 -17.80 5.28 1.19
CA THR A 53 -17.99 3.88 1.60
C THR A 53 -16.82 3.33 2.42
N GLY A 54 -15.71 4.06 2.49
CA GLY A 54 -14.53 3.67 3.26
C GLY A 54 -13.67 2.59 2.59
N LEU A 55 -13.69 2.53 1.25
CA LEU A 55 -12.92 1.56 0.48
C LEU A 55 -11.49 2.08 0.23
N VAL A 56 -10.52 1.33 0.71
CA VAL A 56 -9.09 1.63 0.52
C VAL A 56 -8.35 0.44 -0.09
N ARG A 57 -7.32 0.74 -0.86
CA ARG A 57 -6.38 -0.21 -1.45
C ARG A 57 -5.02 -0.03 -0.78
N LEU A 58 -4.41 -1.13 -0.37
CA LEU A 58 -3.04 -1.20 0.12
C LEU A 58 -2.18 -1.90 -0.92
N LEU A 59 -1.04 -1.31 -1.25
CA LEU A 59 0.01 -1.92 -2.06
C LEU A 59 1.21 -2.19 -1.16
N TYR A 60 1.67 -3.43 -1.09
CA TYR A 60 2.76 -3.81 -0.20
C TYR A 60 3.68 -4.86 -0.84
N PRO A 61 4.99 -4.84 -0.53
CA PRO A 61 5.89 -5.89 -1.00
C PRO A 61 5.54 -7.21 -0.31
N ALA A 62 5.49 -8.31 -1.07
CA ALA A 62 5.14 -9.63 -0.53
C ALA A 62 5.97 -10.06 0.68
N SER A 63 7.24 -9.63 0.76
CA SER A 63 8.15 -9.90 1.89
C SER A 63 7.67 -9.29 3.22
N ARG A 64 6.89 -8.21 3.19
CA ARG A 64 6.36 -7.52 4.37
C ARG A 64 4.92 -7.89 4.70
N GLY A 65 4.32 -8.82 3.95
CA GLY A 65 2.95 -9.30 4.21
C GLY A 65 2.70 -9.66 5.68
N PRO A 66 3.53 -10.49 6.33
CA PRO A 66 3.33 -10.86 7.73
C PRO A 66 3.31 -9.67 8.70
N GLU A 67 4.19 -8.69 8.49
CA GLU A 67 4.26 -7.46 9.28
C GLU A 67 3.00 -6.60 9.06
N LEU A 68 2.58 -6.45 7.80
CA LEU A 68 1.37 -5.73 7.44
C LEU A 68 0.13 -6.34 8.09
N PHE A 69 -0.05 -7.66 7.96
CA PHE A 69 -1.21 -8.35 8.52
C PHE A 69 -1.23 -8.27 10.05
N SER A 70 -0.07 -8.38 10.71
CA SER A 70 0.04 -8.22 12.17
C SER A 70 -0.39 -6.82 12.62
N LEU A 71 0.04 -5.77 11.90
CA LEU A 71 -0.38 -4.40 12.17
C LEU A 71 -1.88 -4.22 11.94
N LEU A 72 -2.42 -4.74 10.83
CA LEU A 72 -3.84 -4.66 10.53
C LEU A 72 -4.70 -5.37 11.57
N GLU A 73 -4.26 -6.53 12.08
CA GLU A 73 -4.95 -7.26 13.14
C GLU A 73 -5.01 -6.45 14.44
N ALA A 74 -3.91 -5.78 14.81
CA ALA A 74 -3.87 -4.91 15.98
C ALA A 74 -4.77 -3.67 15.84
N LEU A 75 -4.94 -3.13 14.63
CA LEU A 75 -5.77 -1.95 14.36
C LEU A 75 -7.23 -2.28 14.10
N ALA A 76 -7.55 -3.49 13.62
CA ALA A 76 -8.89 -3.90 13.18
C ALA A 76 -10.03 -3.56 14.17
N PRO A 77 -9.88 -3.73 15.51
CA PRO A 77 -10.93 -3.39 16.47
C PRO A 77 -11.36 -1.91 16.45
N GLY A 78 -10.48 -1.00 16.01
CA GLY A 78 -10.75 0.44 15.89
C GLY A 78 -11.26 0.88 14.52
N LEU A 79 -11.02 0.10 13.47
CA LEU A 79 -11.29 0.48 12.08
C LEU A 79 -12.73 0.19 11.63
N GLY A 80 -13.41 -0.76 12.28
CA GLY A 80 -14.75 -1.23 11.88
C GLY A 80 -15.94 -0.48 12.49
N ARG A 81 -15.72 0.56 13.31
CA ARG A 81 -16.83 1.32 13.91
C ARG A 81 -17.42 2.30 12.90
N ILE A 82 -18.41 1.84 12.16
CA ILE A 82 -19.35 2.69 11.45
C ILE A 82 -20.31 3.19 12.54
N ALA A 83 -20.09 4.41 13.03
CA ALA A 83 -20.98 5.09 13.96
C ALA A 83 -22.26 5.54 13.24
#